data_AF-A0A2N2EAH5-F1
#
_entry.id   AF-A0A2N2EAH5-F1
#
_cell.length_a   1.000
_cell.length_b   1.000
_cell.length_c   1.000
_cell.angle_alpha   90.00
_cell.angle_beta   90.00
_cell.angle_gamma   90.00
#
_symmetry.space_group_name_H-M   'P 1'
#
loop_
_entity.id
_entity.type
_entity.pdbx_description
1 polymer ?
#
loop_
_entity_poly.entity_id
_entity_poly.type
_entity_poly.pdbx_seq_one_letter_code
_entity_poly.pdbx_strand_id
1 'polypeptide(L)'
;MKKYKIIISITGENAKDCIAKINEVIKFKLSEVALFLERLSLDDRHKVYNYLRKSGIKNIPFVHLRDDMTKDEIKMLADLYKVKYFSIHENHFNIINNWRGFYKKLYLEMSTDNYVAPNVKVEKIGGFCVDLAHYKKQLVLENKDYEYVYKYKNKSKLFACNHLSGYDFKANVDMHVVKSKKDFLYLSELPDFIFGGLIAMEIDNSIREQLIYRDYALFLLQKRLRIKSN
;
A
#
# COMPACT_ATOMS: atom_id res chain seq x y z
N MET A 1 8.40 -15.95 14.59
CA MET A 1 8.82 -14.57 14.23
C MET A 1 7.91 -14.02 13.14
N LYS A 2 7.51 -12.75 13.23
CA LYS A 2 6.73 -12.06 12.19
C LYS A 2 7.55 -12.02 10.90
N LYS A 3 7.01 -12.56 9.80
CA LYS A 3 7.68 -12.58 8.49
C LYS A 3 7.09 -11.49 7.61
N TYR A 4 7.89 -10.48 7.29
CA TYR A 4 7.50 -9.42 6.36
C TYR A 4 7.67 -9.89 4.93
N LYS A 5 6.67 -9.59 4.09
CA LYS A 5 6.75 -9.73 2.64
C LYS A 5 6.62 -8.36 2.00
N ILE A 6 7.74 -7.81 1.52
CA ILE A 6 7.74 -6.56 0.75
C ILE A 6 7.57 -6.89 -0.72
N ILE A 7 6.59 -6.25 -1.37
CA ILE A 7 6.23 -6.49 -2.77
C ILE A 7 6.43 -5.20 -3.59
N ILE A 8 7.06 -5.34 -4.76
CA ILE A 8 7.15 -4.24 -5.73
C ILE A 8 5.78 -3.98 -6.36
N SER A 9 5.60 -2.83 -6.98
CA SER A 9 4.29 -2.37 -7.42
C SER A 9 4.30 -1.74 -8.80
N ILE A 10 3.15 -1.83 -9.44
CA ILE A 10 2.81 -1.04 -10.60
C ILE A 10 2.09 0.21 -10.10
N THR A 11 2.78 1.33 -10.11
CA THR A 11 2.24 2.68 -9.87
C THR A 11 2.37 3.52 -11.14
N GLY A 12 1.59 4.60 -11.25
CA GLY A 12 1.73 5.57 -12.34
C GLY A 12 0.64 6.63 -12.30
N GLU A 13 0.88 7.75 -12.99
CA GLU A 13 -0.10 8.82 -13.18
C GLU A 13 -1.11 8.49 -14.28
N ASN A 14 -0.72 7.63 -15.21
CA ASN A 14 -1.53 7.23 -16.37
C ASN A 14 -1.15 5.82 -16.86
N ALA A 15 -1.86 5.31 -17.87
CA ALA A 15 -1.60 3.97 -18.39
C ALA A 15 -0.19 3.78 -18.95
N LYS A 16 0.44 4.81 -19.53
CA LYS A 16 1.79 4.70 -20.10
C LYS A 16 2.82 4.36 -19.02
N ASP A 17 2.74 5.01 -17.87
CA ASP A 17 3.64 4.78 -16.74
C ASP A 17 3.48 3.37 -16.18
N CYS A 18 2.23 2.93 -16.00
CA CYS A 18 1.93 1.58 -15.54
C CYS A 18 2.40 0.52 -16.54
N ILE A 19 2.15 0.72 -17.85
CA ILE A 19 2.59 -0.20 -18.91
C ILE A 19 4.11 -0.30 -18.97
N ALA A 20 4.84 0.80 -18.76
CA ALA A 20 6.30 0.77 -18.67
C ALA A 20 6.77 -0.14 -17.52
N LYS A 21 6.16 -0.02 -16.35
CA LYS A 21 6.45 -0.91 -15.20
C LYS A 21 6.05 -2.36 -15.48
N ILE A 22 4.91 -2.61 -16.14
CA ILE A 22 4.51 -3.97 -16.54
C ILE A 22 5.54 -4.59 -17.49
N ASN A 23 6.10 -3.81 -18.42
CA ASN A 23 7.17 -4.29 -19.31
C ASN A 23 8.43 -4.68 -18.56
N GLU A 24 8.81 -3.93 -17.53
CA GLU A 24 9.90 -4.35 -16.64
C GLU A 24 9.55 -5.62 -15.86
N VAL A 25 8.32 -5.75 -15.35
CA VAL A 25 7.85 -6.97 -14.68
C VAL A 25 7.99 -8.19 -15.60
N ILE A 26 7.59 -8.07 -16.87
CA ILE A 26 7.76 -9.11 -17.90
C ILE A 26 9.25 -9.41 -18.10
N LYS A 27 10.07 -8.37 -18.30
CA LYS A 27 11.51 -8.48 -18.51
C LYS A 27 12.21 -9.20 -17.36
N PHE A 28 11.84 -8.91 -16.12
CA PHE A 28 12.37 -9.54 -14.91
C PHE A 28 11.66 -10.85 -14.54
N LYS A 29 10.70 -11.30 -15.35
CA LYS A 29 9.94 -12.54 -15.16
C LYS A 29 9.27 -12.61 -13.77
N LEU A 30 8.83 -11.46 -13.25
CA LEU A 30 8.13 -11.39 -11.98
C LEU A 30 6.67 -11.83 -12.19
N SER A 31 6.16 -12.71 -11.32
CA SER A 31 4.80 -13.24 -11.42
C SER A 31 3.85 -12.70 -10.34
N GLU A 32 4.38 -11.90 -9.42
CA GLU A 32 3.65 -11.36 -8.28
C GLU A 32 4.08 -9.91 -8.02
N VAL A 33 3.10 -9.00 -8.03
CA VAL A 33 3.29 -7.54 -7.86
C VAL A 33 2.09 -6.93 -7.11
N ALA A 34 2.24 -5.75 -6.53
CA ALA A 34 1.11 -4.92 -6.11
C ALA A 34 0.64 -3.99 -7.25
N LEU A 35 -0.56 -3.44 -7.15
CA LEU A 35 -1.14 -2.56 -8.17
C LEU A 35 -1.80 -1.34 -7.52
N PHE A 36 -1.45 -0.14 -7.98
CA PHE A 36 -2.01 1.11 -7.49
C PHE A 36 -2.82 1.77 -8.61
N LEU A 37 -4.12 1.98 -8.39
CA LEU A 37 -5.06 2.44 -9.41
C LEU A 37 -5.69 3.79 -9.09
N GLU A 38 -5.47 4.33 -7.88
CA GLU A 38 -6.09 5.55 -7.39
C GLU A 38 -5.92 6.74 -8.35
N ARG A 39 -4.71 6.95 -8.88
CA ARG A 39 -4.43 8.06 -9.81
C ARG A 39 -5.00 7.85 -11.21
N LEU A 40 -5.36 6.62 -11.59
CA LEU A 40 -5.74 6.30 -12.96
C LEU A 40 -7.20 6.63 -13.26
N SER A 41 -7.43 7.26 -14.42
CA SER A 41 -8.76 7.40 -15.00
C SER A 41 -9.36 6.04 -15.37
N LEU A 42 -10.68 5.96 -15.54
CA LEU A 42 -11.35 4.72 -15.99
C LEU A 42 -10.74 4.18 -17.30
N ASP A 43 -10.48 5.05 -18.28
CA ASP A 43 -9.87 4.67 -19.56
C ASP A 43 -8.43 4.13 -19.37
N ASP A 44 -7.64 4.78 -18.52
CA ASP A 44 -6.29 4.29 -18.19
C ASP A 44 -6.33 2.93 -17.49
N ARG A 45 -7.25 2.74 -16.53
CA ARG A 45 -7.44 1.44 -15.86
C ARG A 45 -7.78 0.34 -16.86
N HIS A 46 -8.68 0.59 -17.82
CA HIS A 46 -9.00 -0.39 -18.86
C HIS A 46 -7.79 -0.77 -19.71
N LYS A 47 -6.95 0.20 -20.11
CA LYS A 47 -5.69 -0.06 -20.82
C LYS A 47 -4.74 -0.91 -19.97
N VAL A 48 -4.59 -0.57 -18.70
CA VAL A 48 -3.75 -1.33 -17.75
C VAL A 48 -4.26 -2.75 -17.57
N TYR A 49 -5.56 -2.97 -17.37
CA TYR A 49 -6.14 -4.31 -17.25
C TYR A 49 -5.89 -5.16 -18.50
N ASN A 50 -6.08 -4.59 -19.70
CA ASN A 50 -5.81 -5.28 -20.95
C ASN A 50 -4.33 -5.69 -21.08
N TYR A 51 -3.43 -4.86 -20.59
CA TYR A 51 -1.99 -5.16 -20.60
C TYR A 51 -1.60 -6.19 -19.54
N LEU A 52 -2.17 -6.09 -18.34
CA LEU A 52 -1.99 -7.06 -17.25
C LEU A 52 -2.42 -8.47 -17.65
N ARG A 53 -3.47 -8.62 -18.46
CA ARG A 53 -3.89 -9.95 -18.98
C ARG A 53 -2.85 -10.59 -19.90
N LYS A 54 -1.96 -9.81 -20.49
CA LYS A 54 -0.91 -10.26 -21.43
C LYS A 54 0.47 -10.39 -20.78
N SER A 55 0.65 -9.94 -19.54
CA SER A 55 1.96 -9.79 -18.91
C SER A 55 2.51 -11.05 -18.23
N GLY A 56 1.71 -12.11 -18.11
CA GLY A 56 2.10 -13.32 -17.37
C GLY A 56 2.13 -13.15 -15.85
N ILE A 57 1.74 -11.99 -15.31
CA ILE A 57 1.52 -11.78 -13.87
C ILE A 57 0.38 -12.69 -13.41
N LYS A 58 0.62 -13.48 -12.37
CA LYS A 58 -0.31 -14.49 -11.86
C LYS A 58 -1.01 -14.07 -10.57
N ASN A 59 -0.35 -13.22 -9.78
CA ASN A 59 -0.84 -12.84 -8.46
C ASN A 59 -0.66 -11.32 -8.26
N ILE A 60 -1.73 -10.67 -7.80
CA ILE A 60 -1.71 -9.29 -7.34
C ILE A 60 -2.33 -9.30 -5.94
N PRO A 61 -1.58 -9.65 -4.89
CA PRO A 61 -2.15 -9.83 -3.57
C PRO A 61 -2.67 -8.53 -2.95
N PHE A 62 -2.27 -7.39 -3.49
CA PHE A 62 -2.56 -6.05 -2.98
C PHE A 62 -2.97 -5.11 -4.12
N VAL A 63 -4.10 -4.42 -3.97
CA VAL A 63 -4.56 -3.38 -4.89
C VAL A 63 -4.96 -2.14 -4.10
N HIS A 64 -4.43 -0.97 -4.43
CA HIS A 64 -4.91 0.31 -3.93
C HIS A 64 -5.96 0.88 -4.88
N LEU A 65 -7.17 1.09 -4.37
CA LEU A 65 -8.36 1.41 -5.14
C LEU A 65 -8.54 2.91 -5.33
N ARG A 66 -9.12 3.27 -6.48
CA ARG A 66 -9.79 4.56 -6.66
C ARG A 66 -11.23 4.45 -6.17
N ASP A 67 -11.81 5.58 -5.79
CA ASP A 67 -13.19 5.68 -5.34
C ASP A 67 -14.23 5.40 -6.43
N ASP A 68 -13.98 5.80 -7.67
CA ASP A 68 -14.89 5.56 -8.79
C ASP A 68 -14.89 4.11 -9.33
N MET A 69 -14.12 3.19 -8.72
CA MET A 69 -14.04 1.80 -9.18
C MET A 69 -15.35 1.05 -8.97
N THR A 70 -15.76 0.30 -9.99
CA THR A 70 -16.98 -0.51 -9.92
C THR A 70 -16.76 -1.80 -9.13
N LYS A 71 -17.86 -2.38 -8.63
CA LYS A 71 -17.84 -3.71 -7.98
C LYS A 71 -17.32 -4.80 -8.93
N ASP A 72 -17.61 -4.69 -10.22
CA ASP A 72 -17.18 -5.66 -11.23
C ASP A 72 -15.68 -5.58 -11.50
N GLU A 73 -15.09 -4.38 -11.50
CA GLU A 73 -13.63 -4.21 -11.54
C GLU A 73 -12.97 -4.90 -10.34
N ILE A 74 -13.47 -4.66 -9.13
CA ILE A 74 -12.95 -5.27 -7.90
C ILE A 74 -13.08 -6.79 -7.94
N LYS A 75 -14.23 -7.31 -8.39
CA LYS A 75 -14.47 -8.76 -8.54
C LYS A 75 -13.50 -9.37 -9.55
N MET A 76 -13.35 -8.74 -10.72
CA MET A 76 -12.45 -9.19 -11.77
C MET A 76 -10.99 -9.26 -11.28
N LEU A 77 -10.52 -8.22 -10.57
CA LEU A 77 -9.19 -8.22 -9.97
C LEU A 77 -9.05 -9.34 -8.93
N ALA A 78 -10.03 -9.47 -8.03
CA ALA A 78 -10.03 -10.49 -6.97
C ALA A 78 -9.96 -11.92 -7.53
N ASP A 79 -10.72 -12.21 -8.58
CA ASP A 79 -10.83 -13.54 -9.18
C ASP A 79 -9.60 -13.89 -10.02
N LEU A 80 -9.18 -12.97 -10.91
CA LEU A 80 -8.08 -13.22 -11.84
C LEU A 80 -6.72 -13.24 -11.15
N TYR A 81 -6.51 -12.35 -10.17
CA TYR A 81 -5.20 -12.12 -9.57
C TYR A 81 -5.12 -12.48 -8.09
N LYS A 82 -6.17 -13.11 -7.53
CA LYS A 82 -6.19 -13.63 -6.15
C LYS A 82 -5.93 -12.54 -5.11
N VAL A 83 -6.52 -11.36 -5.32
CA VAL A 83 -6.34 -10.21 -4.42
C VAL A 83 -6.79 -10.57 -3.00
N LYS A 84 -5.93 -10.24 -2.04
CA LYS A 84 -6.14 -10.44 -0.60
C LYS A 84 -6.49 -9.13 0.10
N TYR A 85 -5.87 -8.05 -0.33
CA TYR A 85 -5.97 -6.72 0.27
C TYR A 85 -6.36 -5.71 -0.79
N PHE A 86 -7.49 -5.05 -0.58
CA PHE A 86 -7.86 -3.81 -1.25
C PHE A 86 -7.66 -2.66 -0.25
N SER A 87 -6.79 -1.70 -0.52
CA SER A 87 -6.69 -0.47 0.29
C SER A 87 -7.49 0.66 -0.33
N ILE A 88 -7.95 1.59 0.53
CA ILE A 88 -8.57 2.85 0.11
C ILE A 88 -8.43 3.91 1.21
N HIS A 89 -8.31 5.17 0.80
CA HIS A 89 -8.34 6.32 1.69
C HIS A 89 -9.70 6.54 2.37
N GLU A 90 -9.64 7.11 3.57
CA GLU A 90 -10.79 7.29 4.45
C GLU A 90 -11.86 8.25 3.92
N ASN A 91 -11.45 9.26 3.16
CA ASN A 91 -12.32 10.25 2.51
C ASN A 91 -13.29 9.61 1.51
N HIS A 92 -13.02 8.39 1.05
CA HIS A 92 -13.86 7.62 0.13
C HIS A 92 -14.76 6.61 0.84
N PHE A 93 -14.88 6.66 2.18
CA PHE A 93 -15.71 5.70 2.91
C PHE A 93 -17.22 5.87 2.67
N ASN A 94 -17.65 7.00 2.08
CA ASN A 94 -19.06 7.28 1.77
C ASN A 94 -19.63 6.35 0.70
N ILE A 95 -18.78 5.82 -0.19
CA ILE A 95 -19.18 4.99 -1.33
C ILE A 95 -18.94 3.49 -1.12
N ILE A 96 -18.35 3.07 0.01
CA ILE A 96 -17.96 1.66 0.24
C ILE A 96 -19.13 0.69 0.12
N ASN A 97 -20.37 1.17 0.31
CA ASN A 97 -21.58 0.39 0.11
C ASN A 97 -21.72 -0.19 -1.31
N ASN A 98 -21.13 0.48 -2.30
CA ASN A 98 -21.06 -0.01 -3.68
C ASN A 98 -20.27 -1.32 -3.78
N TRP A 99 -19.40 -1.61 -2.81
CA TRP A 99 -18.51 -2.77 -2.77
C TRP A 99 -18.94 -3.82 -1.76
N ARG A 100 -20.24 -3.84 -1.41
CA ARG A 100 -20.81 -4.86 -0.53
C ARG A 100 -20.41 -6.27 -0.98
N GLY A 101 -19.85 -7.03 -0.04
CA GLY A 101 -19.27 -8.36 -0.28
C GLY A 101 -17.74 -8.39 -0.19
N PHE A 102 -17.07 -7.25 -0.34
CA PHE A 102 -15.60 -7.15 -0.27
C PHE A 102 -15.07 -6.57 1.05
N TYR A 103 -15.93 -6.21 2.01
CA TYR A 103 -15.53 -5.46 3.22
C TYR A 103 -14.41 -6.13 4.00
N LYS A 104 -14.40 -7.47 4.11
CA LYS A 104 -13.34 -8.21 4.83
C LYS A 104 -12.01 -8.26 4.08
N LYS A 105 -11.99 -7.84 2.81
CA LYS A 105 -10.80 -7.61 2.01
C LYS A 105 -10.47 -6.13 1.85
N LEU A 106 -11.29 -5.22 2.37
CA LEU A 106 -11.07 -3.77 2.29
C LEU A 106 -10.32 -3.30 3.52
N TYR A 107 -9.28 -2.48 3.33
CA TYR A 107 -8.39 -2.01 4.37
C TYR A 107 -8.30 -0.49 4.32
N LEU A 108 -8.46 0.13 5.49
CA LEU A 108 -8.42 1.57 5.66
C LEU A 108 -6.99 2.07 5.61
N GLU A 109 -6.76 3.04 4.74
CA GLU A 109 -5.59 3.90 4.76
C GLU A 109 -6.00 5.29 5.22
N MET A 110 -5.24 5.85 6.16
CA MET A 110 -5.48 7.22 6.61
C MET A 110 -4.87 8.21 5.63
N SER A 111 -5.57 9.30 5.37
CA SER A 111 -5.04 10.48 4.69
C SER A 111 -4.07 11.24 5.61
N THR A 112 -3.49 12.36 5.19
CA THR A 112 -2.60 13.19 6.03
C THR A 112 -3.15 14.58 6.33
N ASP A 113 -4.47 14.71 6.43
CA ASP A 113 -5.22 15.96 6.48
C ASP A 113 -5.78 16.30 7.87
N ASN A 114 -5.40 15.57 8.92
CA ASN A 114 -5.86 15.77 10.31
C ASN A 114 -7.39 15.63 10.43
N TYR A 115 -7.96 14.67 9.70
CA TYR A 115 -9.40 14.45 9.65
C TYR A 115 -9.73 12.96 9.53
N VAL A 116 -10.56 12.48 10.46
CA VAL A 116 -11.09 11.13 10.40
C VAL A 116 -12.53 11.17 9.92
N ALA A 117 -12.81 10.53 8.78
CA ALA A 117 -14.17 10.54 8.24
C ALA A 117 -15.18 9.85 9.21
N PRO A 118 -16.33 10.47 9.56
CA PRO A 118 -17.24 9.98 10.60
C PRO A 118 -17.82 8.57 10.38
N ASN A 119 -17.89 8.15 9.12
CA ASN A 119 -18.37 6.84 8.70
C ASN A 119 -17.30 5.74 8.73
N VAL A 120 -16.04 6.09 9.04
CA VAL A 120 -14.94 5.14 9.14
C VAL A 120 -15.14 4.22 10.34
N LYS A 121 -15.35 2.95 10.05
CA LYS A 121 -15.53 1.89 11.05
C LYS A 121 -14.58 0.74 10.72
N VAL A 122 -13.29 0.92 11.03
CA VAL A 122 -12.21 -0.02 10.65
C VAL A 122 -12.48 -1.46 11.10
N GLU A 123 -13.14 -1.65 12.25
CA GLU A 123 -13.51 -2.97 12.79
C GLU A 123 -14.56 -3.72 11.95
N LYS A 124 -15.30 -2.99 11.09
CA LYS A 124 -16.32 -3.58 10.21
C LYS A 124 -15.73 -4.09 8.89
N ILE A 125 -14.55 -3.58 8.50
CA ILE A 125 -13.84 -3.99 7.29
C ILE A 125 -12.71 -5.00 7.62
N GLY A 126 -11.72 -5.16 6.74
CA GLY A 126 -10.58 -6.05 6.90
C GLY A 126 -9.56 -5.55 7.93
N GLY A 127 -9.48 -4.24 8.13
CA GLY A 127 -8.57 -3.61 9.09
C GLY A 127 -7.89 -2.37 8.50
N PHE A 128 -6.66 -2.12 8.93
CA PHE A 128 -5.79 -1.07 8.43
C PHE A 128 -4.84 -1.57 7.33
N CYS A 129 -4.67 -0.74 6.32
CA CYS A 129 -3.48 -0.63 5.50
C CYS A 129 -2.75 0.63 5.96
N VAL A 130 -1.78 0.50 6.87
CA VAL A 130 -1.08 1.69 7.37
C VAL A 130 -0.02 2.09 6.34
N ASP A 131 -0.16 3.25 5.73
CA ASP A 131 0.97 3.90 5.07
C ASP A 131 1.99 4.32 6.13
N LEU A 132 3.20 3.78 6.00
CA LEU A 132 4.24 3.92 7.02
C LEU A 132 4.83 5.33 7.06
N ALA A 133 4.89 6.03 5.92
CA ALA A 133 5.40 7.39 5.83
C ALA A 133 4.35 8.40 6.34
N HIS A 134 3.07 8.20 6.01
CA HIS A 134 1.96 8.95 6.57
C HIS A 134 1.96 8.82 8.09
N TYR A 135 2.04 7.60 8.62
CA TYR A 135 2.09 7.38 10.07
C TYR A 135 3.30 8.10 10.69
N LYS A 136 4.47 8.08 10.06
CA LYS A 136 5.65 8.81 10.56
C LYS A 136 5.41 10.32 10.58
N LYS A 137 4.90 10.90 9.50
CA LYS A 137 4.54 12.32 9.37
C LYS A 137 3.55 12.74 10.47
N GLN A 138 2.50 11.95 10.64
CA GLN A 138 1.43 12.23 11.59
C GLN A 138 1.84 12.02 13.04
N LEU A 139 2.72 11.05 13.32
CA LEU A 139 3.33 10.87 14.64
C LEU A 139 4.09 12.12 15.08
N VAL A 140 4.81 12.78 14.16
CA VAL A 140 5.52 14.04 14.45
C VAL A 140 4.55 15.19 14.68
N LEU A 141 3.41 15.20 13.99
CA LEU A 141 2.39 16.24 14.11
C LEU A 141 1.38 16.00 15.24
N GLU A 142 1.37 14.80 15.84
CA GLU A 142 0.39 14.34 16.83
C GLU A 142 -1.07 14.61 16.42
N ASN A 143 -1.40 14.30 15.17
CA ASN A 143 -2.68 14.68 14.58
C ASN A 143 -3.77 13.58 14.75
N LYS A 144 -5.01 13.89 14.36
CA LYS A 144 -6.17 12.98 14.50
C LYS A 144 -6.00 11.65 13.76
N ASP A 145 -5.29 11.65 12.63
CA ASP A 145 -5.05 10.46 11.83
C ASP A 145 -4.17 9.47 12.63
N TYR A 146 -3.09 9.99 13.22
CA TYR A 146 -2.22 9.23 14.13
C TYR A 146 -2.99 8.73 15.35
N GLU A 147 -3.74 9.61 16.03
CA GLU A 147 -4.53 9.24 17.21
C GLU A 147 -5.52 8.11 16.90
N TYR A 148 -6.17 8.17 15.73
CA TYR A 148 -7.11 7.13 15.31
C TYR A 148 -6.42 5.78 15.17
N VAL A 149 -5.29 5.70 14.49
CA VAL A 149 -4.53 4.46 14.34
C VAL A 149 -4.00 3.97 15.69
N TYR A 150 -3.44 4.88 16.50
CA TYR A 150 -2.84 4.57 17.80
C TYR A 150 -3.85 4.02 18.81
N LYS A 151 -5.12 4.48 18.76
CA LYS A 151 -6.21 3.94 19.57
C LYS A 151 -6.37 2.42 19.44
N TYR A 152 -6.02 1.85 18.29
CA TYR A 152 -6.12 0.41 18.03
C TYR A 152 -4.83 -0.37 18.28
N LYS A 153 -3.78 0.23 18.87
CA LYS A 153 -2.45 -0.40 19.07
C LYS A 153 -2.46 -1.80 19.70
N ASN A 154 -3.44 -2.08 20.57
CA ASN A 154 -3.59 -3.36 21.25
C ASN A 154 -4.40 -4.40 20.45
N LYS A 155 -4.91 -4.05 19.26
CA LYS A 155 -5.72 -4.90 18.37
C LYS A 155 -4.90 -5.31 17.15
N SER A 156 -3.80 -6.03 17.39
CA SER A 156 -2.82 -6.43 16.35
C SER A 156 -3.42 -7.10 15.11
N LYS A 157 -4.55 -7.81 15.25
CA LYS A 157 -5.27 -8.45 14.14
C LYS A 157 -5.84 -7.47 13.11
N LEU A 158 -5.99 -6.20 13.46
CA LEU A 158 -6.46 -5.16 12.54
C LEU A 158 -5.35 -4.64 11.62
N PHE A 159 -4.07 -4.88 11.91
CA PHE A 159 -2.96 -4.37 11.11
C PHE A 159 -2.47 -5.44 10.14
N ALA A 160 -2.95 -5.39 8.90
CA ALA A 160 -2.81 -6.52 7.98
C ALA A 160 -1.79 -6.26 6.88
N CYS A 161 -1.79 -5.06 6.32
CA CYS A 161 -0.93 -4.64 5.22
C CYS A 161 -0.44 -3.20 5.41
N ASN A 162 0.51 -2.79 4.57
CA ASN A 162 1.08 -1.46 4.57
C ASN A 162 1.32 -0.94 3.15
N HIS A 163 1.34 0.38 3.02
CA HIS A 163 2.08 1.07 1.96
C HIS A 163 3.47 1.44 2.46
N LEU A 164 4.42 1.50 1.52
CA LEU A 164 5.81 1.83 1.78
C LEU A 164 6.33 2.79 0.70
N SER A 165 6.48 4.05 1.10
CA SER A 165 7.10 5.12 0.33
C SER A 165 8.39 5.62 1.02
N GLY A 166 9.12 6.52 0.37
CA GLY A 166 10.24 7.23 0.98
C GLY A 166 9.74 8.30 1.97
N TYR A 167 10.64 8.82 2.79
CA TYR A 167 10.32 9.87 3.74
C TYR A 167 11.42 10.93 3.82
N ASP A 168 11.05 12.20 3.69
CA ASP A 168 11.94 13.35 3.91
C ASP A 168 11.79 13.85 5.35
N PHE A 169 12.83 13.61 6.15
CA PHE A 169 12.87 14.04 7.56
C PHE A 169 12.86 15.56 7.74
N LYS A 170 13.46 16.30 6.82
CA LYS A 170 13.57 17.76 6.93
C LYS A 170 12.25 18.43 6.61
N ALA A 171 11.58 17.96 5.56
CA ALA A 171 10.30 18.49 5.13
C ALA A 171 9.10 17.86 5.84
N ASN A 172 9.29 16.73 6.55
CA ASN A 172 8.22 15.98 7.20
C ASN A 172 7.14 15.53 6.19
N VAL A 173 7.58 14.98 5.07
CA VAL A 173 6.70 14.54 3.97
C VAL A 173 7.06 13.14 3.49
N ASP A 174 6.05 12.39 3.09
CA ASP A 174 6.15 11.20 2.29
C ASP A 174 6.69 11.53 0.89
N MET A 175 7.36 10.56 0.27
CA MET A 175 7.97 10.70 -1.06
C MET A 175 7.67 9.48 -1.91
N HIS A 176 6.85 9.67 -2.95
CA HIS A 176 6.60 8.64 -3.97
C HIS A 176 7.76 8.50 -4.98
N VAL A 177 8.74 9.41 -5.00
CA VAL A 177 10.00 9.18 -5.74
C VAL A 177 11.14 9.09 -4.73
N VAL A 178 11.63 7.88 -4.54
CA VAL A 178 12.76 7.61 -3.64
C VAL A 178 14.05 7.97 -4.36
N LYS A 179 14.90 8.75 -3.68
CA LYS A 179 16.18 9.22 -4.20
C LYS A 179 17.33 8.43 -3.59
N SER A 180 17.15 7.89 -2.39
CA SER A 180 18.18 7.19 -1.66
C SER A 180 17.62 6.10 -0.76
N LYS A 181 18.44 5.09 -0.47
CA LYS A 181 18.16 4.11 0.59
C LYS A 181 17.89 4.79 1.94
N LYS A 182 18.53 5.95 2.20
CA LYS A 182 18.34 6.71 3.45
C LYS A 182 16.89 7.14 3.67
N ASP A 183 16.11 7.27 2.62
CA ASP A 183 14.70 7.67 2.67
C ASP A 183 13.81 6.63 3.38
N PHE A 184 14.34 5.43 3.66
CA PHE A 184 13.66 4.37 4.42
C PHE A 184 14.14 4.22 5.88
N LEU A 185 15.06 5.05 6.36
CA LEU A 185 15.61 4.91 7.73
C LEU A 185 14.54 5.07 8.81
N TYR A 186 13.47 5.82 8.52
CA TYR A 186 12.36 6.03 9.44
C TYR A 186 11.66 4.73 9.86
N LEU A 187 11.75 3.65 9.07
CA LEU A 187 11.21 2.33 9.42
C LEU A 187 11.76 1.78 10.75
N SER A 188 12.96 2.21 11.13
CA SER A 188 13.57 1.82 12.41
C SER A 188 12.92 2.50 13.62
N GLU A 189 12.23 3.62 13.43
CA GLU A 189 11.63 4.44 14.49
C GLU A 189 10.14 4.14 14.73
N LEU A 190 9.46 3.55 13.75
CA LEU A 190 8.03 3.25 13.82
C LEU A 190 7.70 2.25 14.94
N PRO A 191 6.48 2.18 15.48
CA PRO A 191 6.10 1.12 16.44
C PRO A 191 5.84 -0.24 15.76
N ASP A 192 5.97 -1.37 16.46
CA ASP A 192 5.81 -2.71 15.82
C ASP A 192 4.36 -3.03 15.41
N PHE A 193 3.39 -2.46 16.11
CA PHE A 193 1.99 -2.84 15.96
C PHE A 193 1.42 -2.44 14.59
N ILE A 194 1.97 -1.40 13.95
CA ILE A 194 1.47 -0.90 12.66
C ILE A 194 1.89 -1.75 11.46
N PHE A 195 2.90 -2.61 11.61
CA PHE A 195 3.38 -3.42 10.50
C PHE A 195 2.41 -4.57 10.23
N GLY A 196 1.99 -4.73 8.98
CA GLY A 196 1.28 -5.88 8.45
C GLY A 196 2.22 -7.02 8.08
N GLY A 197 1.64 -8.11 7.56
CA GLY A 197 2.40 -9.22 6.98
C GLY A 197 2.88 -8.95 5.55
N LEU A 198 2.15 -8.09 4.83
CA LEU A 198 2.44 -7.69 3.45
C LEU A 198 2.64 -6.18 3.37
N ILE A 199 3.72 -5.74 2.73
CA ILE A 199 4.10 -4.33 2.58
C ILE A 199 4.23 -4.05 1.09
N ALA A 200 3.31 -3.27 0.53
CA ALA A 200 3.34 -2.86 -0.86
C ALA A 200 4.13 -1.56 -1.02
N MET A 201 5.08 -1.53 -1.95
CA MET A 201 5.82 -0.30 -2.22
C MET A 201 4.91 0.68 -2.97
N GLU A 202 4.83 1.93 -2.54
CA GLU A 202 4.05 2.97 -3.23
C GLU A 202 5.01 4.04 -3.73
N ILE A 203 5.81 3.68 -4.73
CA ILE A 203 6.83 4.55 -5.30
C ILE A 203 6.85 4.48 -6.82
N ASP A 204 7.10 5.61 -7.46
CA ASP A 204 7.07 5.82 -8.90
C ASP A 204 8.35 5.44 -9.62
N ASN A 205 9.41 5.13 -8.86
CA ASN A 205 10.64 4.54 -9.37
C ASN A 205 10.37 3.30 -10.25
N SER A 206 11.31 3.03 -11.16
CA SER A 206 11.29 1.86 -12.03
C SER A 206 11.23 0.56 -11.23
N ILE A 207 10.74 -0.53 -11.83
CA ILE A 207 10.71 -1.84 -11.16
C ILE A 207 12.12 -2.26 -10.76
N ARG A 208 13.12 -1.98 -11.59
CA ARG A 208 14.54 -2.21 -11.28
C ARG A 208 14.95 -1.54 -9.97
N GLU A 209 14.62 -0.27 -9.79
CA GLU A 209 14.93 0.48 -8.56
C GLU A 209 14.12 -0.03 -7.37
N GLN A 210 12.82 -0.31 -7.57
CA GLN A 210 11.98 -0.89 -6.52
C GLN A 210 12.55 -2.20 -5.98
N LEU A 211 13.13 -3.07 -6.82
CA LEU A 211 13.81 -4.29 -6.36
C LEU A 211 14.98 -3.97 -5.42
N ILE A 212 15.79 -2.97 -5.74
CA ILE A 212 16.93 -2.54 -4.89
C ILE A 212 16.44 -1.98 -3.56
N TYR A 213 15.41 -1.14 -3.60
CA TYR A 213 14.82 -0.53 -2.41
C TYR A 213 14.09 -1.53 -1.52
N ARG A 214 13.36 -2.49 -2.12
CA ARG A 214 12.72 -3.60 -1.43
C ARG A 214 13.73 -4.37 -0.59
N ASP A 215 14.86 -4.74 -1.17
CA ASP A 215 15.87 -5.54 -0.49
C ASP A 215 16.50 -4.78 0.69
N TYR A 216 16.70 -3.46 0.52
CA TYR A 216 17.17 -2.60 1.59
C TYR A 216 16.15 -2.42 2.72
N ALA A 217 14.89 -2.16 2.40
CA ALA A 217 13.82 -2.05 3.39
C ALA A 217 13.66 -3.37 4.16
N LEU A 218 13.73 -4.52 3.48
CA LEU A 218 13.67 -5.83 4.12
C LEU A 218 14.83 -6.04 5.09
N PHE A 219 16.05 -5.63 4.72
CA PHE A 219 17.22 -5.66 5.60
C PHE A 219 16.98 -4.83 6.88
N LEU A 220 16.45 -3.61 6.75
CA LEU A 220 16.15 -2.75 7.92
C LEU A 220 15.14 -3.42 8.87
N LEU A 221 14.05 -3.98 8.33
CA LEU A 221 13.02 -4.63 9.13
C LEU A 221 13.54 -5.91 9.82
N GLN A 222 14.41 -6.67 9.16
CA GLN A 222 15.04 -7.85 9.76
C GLN A 222 16.03 -7.46 10.87
N LYS A 223 16.84 -6.42 10.65
CA LYS A 223 17.77 -5.90 11.67
C LYS A 223 17.00 -5.48 12.93
N ARG A 224 15.89 -4.77 12.76
CA ARG A 224 14.99 -4.35 13.84
C ARG A 224 14.48 -5.53 14.68
N LEU A 225 14.04 -6.62 14.04
CA LEU A 225 13.54 -7.81 14.75
C LEU A 225 14.63 -8.52 15.57
N ARG A 226 15.87 -8.54 15.07
CA ARG A 226 17.00 -9.15 15.79
C ARG A 226 17.34 -8.39 17.07
N ILE A 227 17.39 -7.06 17.01
CA ILE A 227 17.70 -6.22 18.17
C ILE A 227 16.71 -6.44 19.31
N LYS A 228 15.43 -6.69 19.01
CA LYS A 228 14.39 -6.94 20.03
C LYS A 228 14.39 -8.36 20.61
N SER A 229 15.13 -9.28 20.00
CA SER A 229 15.20 -10.68 20.44
C SER A 229 16.41 -10.95 21.35
N ASN A 230 17.28 -9.95 21.53
CA ASN A 230 18.41 -9.93 22.45
C ASN A 230 18.07 -9.04 23.65
#